data_AF-A0A7W7RKN0-F1
#
_entry.id   AF-A0A7W7RKN0-F1
#
_cell.length_a   1.000
_cell.length_b   1.000
_cell.length_c   1.000
_cell.angle_alpha   90.00
_cell.angle_beta   90.00
_cell.angle_gamma   90.00
#
_symmetry.space_group_name_H-M   'P 1'
#
loop_
_entity.id
_entity.type
_entity.pdbx_description
1 polymer ?
#
loop_
_entity_poly.entity_id
_entity_poly.type
_entity_poly.pdbx_seq_one_letter_code
_entity_poly.pdbx_strand_id
1 'polypeptide(L)'
;MGRSYGVPVVVCEQDGRPVRFTWEGRLFVVRRILDHWVSLRAEWVPAAQRRPPERQCWRVRVGARAAQGVYELQHDVVDGEWRLARVWE
;
A
#
# COMPACT_ATOMS: atom_id res chain seq x y z
N MET A 1 13.91 10.92 -5.70
CA MET A 1 12.69 11.03 -6.53
C MET A 1 11.90 9.75 -6.37
N GLY A 2 10.57 9.78 -6.26
CA GLY A 2 9.77 8.56 -6.03
C GLY A 2 9.06 8.05 -7.30
N ARG A 3 9.24 6.77 -7.65
CA ARG A 3 8.60 6.11 -8.79
C ARG A 3 7.20 5.63 -8.41
N SER A 4 6.21 5.96 -9.23
CA SER A 4 4.82 5.51 -9.06
C SER A 4 4.57 4.24 -9.88
N TYR A 5 3.85 3.27 -9.32
CA TYR A 5 3.62 1.95 -9.95
C TYR A 5 2.12 1.66 -10.16
N GLY A 6 1.35 1.46 -9.09
CA GLY A 6 -0.06 1.05 -9.17
C GLY A 6 -0.28 -0.45 -9.43
N VAL A 7 0.73 -1.28 -9.16
CA VAL A 7 0.72 -2.73 -9.43
C VAL A 7 0.23 -3.55 -8.24
N PRO A 8 -0.46 -4.68 -8.45
CA PRO A 8 -0.89 -5.55 -7.37
C PRO A 8 0.30 -6.16 -6.63
N VAL A 9 0.18 -6.28 -5.31
CA VAL A 9 1.17 -6.93 -4.45
C VAL A 9 0.47 -7.82 -3.42
N VAL A 10 1.13 -8.89 -3.01
CA VAL A 10 0.62 -9.75 -1.95
C VAL A 10 1.12 -9.20 -0.62
N VAL A 11 0.21 -8.82 0.27
CA VAL A 11 0.54 -8.28 1.60
C VAL A 11 0.12 -9.29 2.65
N CYS A 12 0.97 -9.47 3.66
CA CYS A 12 0.61 -10.18 4.88
C CYS A 12 0.45 -9.13 5.97
N GLU A 13 -0.72 -9.19 6.59
CA GLU A 13 -1.15 -8.25 7.61
C GLU A 13 -1.08 -8.90 9.00
N GLN A 14 -0.84 -8.06 10.01
CA GLN A 14 -0.99 -8.39 11.42
C GLN A 14 -1.80 -7.26 12.05
N ASP A 15 -2.94 -7.60 12.67
CA ASP A 15 -3.86 -6.63 13.28
C ASP A 15 -4.26 -5.47 12.33
N GLY A 16 -4.48 -5.80 11.05
CA GLY A 16 -4.83 -4.82 10.00
C GLY A 16 -3.68 -3.92 9.55
N ARG A 17 -2.43 -4.27 9.88
CA ARG A 17 -1.22 -3.51 9.52
C ARG A 17 -0.31 -4.35 8.62
N PRO A 18 0.31 -3.76 7.58
CA PRO A 18 1.22 -4.49 6.71
C PRO A 18 2.53 -4.81 7.45
N VAL A 19 2.87 -6.09 7.58
CA VAL A 19 4.13 -6.55 8.20
C VAL A 19 5.15 -7.06 7.17
N ARG A 20 4.68 -7.55 6.03
CA ARG A 20 5.51 -7.96 4.88
C ARG A 20 4.71 -7.93 3.59
N PHE A 21 5.37 -7.75 2.47
CA PHE A 21 4.74 -7.83 1.16
C PHE A 21 5.68 -8.43 0.12
N THR A 22 5.11 -9.03 -0.93
CA THR A 22 5.85 -9.61 -2.06
C THR A 22 5.64 -8.76 -3.30
N TRP A 23 6.74 -8.32 -3.91
CA TRP A 23 6.74 -7.55 -5.15
C TRP A 23 7.86 -8.04 -6.07
N GLU A 24 7.55 -8.26 -7.36
CA GLU A 24 8.48 -8.86 -8.35
C GLU A 24 9.18 -10.14 -7.86
N GLY A 25 8.43 -11.03 -7.18
CA GLY A 25 8.97 -12.29 -6.64
C GLY A 25 9.92 -12.13 -5.43
N ARG A 26 10.09 -10.91 -4.90
CA ARG A 26 10.95 -10.61 -3.75
C ARG A 26 10.10 -10.28 -2.53
N LEU A 27 10.51 -10.79 -1.37
CA LEU A 27 9.86 -10.50 -0.09
C LEU A 27 10.46 -9.26 0.58
N PHE A 28 9.60 -8.30 0.92
CA PHE A 28 9.94 -7.07 1.61
C PHE A 28 9.36 -7.10 3.03
N VAL A 29 10.21 -7.01 4.04
CA VAL A 29 9.81 -7.01 5.46
C VAL A 29 9.67 -5.58 5.96
N VAL A 30 8.48 -5.21 6.42
CA VAL A 30 8.22 -3.88 6.99
C VAL A 30 8.94 -3.77 8.32
N ARG A 31 9.85 -2.80 8.43
CA ARG A 31 10.58 -2.49 9.65
C ARG A 31 9.90 -1.40 10.48
N ARG A 32 9.25 -0.46 9.79
CA ARG A 32 8.56 0.65 10.43
C ARG A 32 7.45 1.17 9.54
N ILE A 33 6.31 1.46 10.13
CA ILE A 33 5.25 2.25 9.51
C ILE A 33 5.57 3.71 9.77
N LEU A 34 5.73 4.50 8.72
CA LEU A 34 6.06 5.91 8.78
C LEU A 34 4.82 6.78 8.85
N ASP A 35 3.78 6.38 8.11
CA ASP A 35 2.52 7.09 8.06
C ASP A 35 1.38 6.16 7.63
N HIS A 36 0.17 6.48 8.07
CA HIS A 36 -1.06 5.76 7.70
C HIS A 36 -2.19 6.77 7.54
N TRP A 37 -2.84 6.75 6.38
CA TRP A 37 -3.95 7.65 6.08
C TRP A 37 -5.00 6.97 5.21
N VAL A 38 -6.23 7.48 5.24
CA VAL A 38 -7.32 7.04 4.37
C VAL A 38 -7.49 8.03 3.23
N SER A 39 -7.61 7.52 2.00
CA SER A 39 -7.91 8.31 0.81
C SER A 39 -9.20 7.84 0.16
N LEU A 40 -9.89 8.74 -0.54
CA LEU A 40 -11.12 8.42 -1.25
C LEU A 40 -10.79 7.97 -2.68
N ARG A 41 -11.47 6.94 -3.19
CA ARG A 41 -11.38 6.54 -4.60
C ARG A 41 -11.97 7.67 -5.48
N ALA A 42 -11.12 8.47 -6.11
CA ALA A 42 -11.57 9.59 -6.94
C ALA A 42 -12.15 9.14 -8.30
N GLU A 43 -11.87 7.91 -8.73
CA GLU A 43 -12.00 7.52 -10.15
C GLU A 43 -13.32 6.87 -10.57
N TRP A 44 -14.28 6.61 -9.69
CA TRP A 44 -15.71 6.46 -10.03
C TRP A 44 -16.53 6.21 -8.76
N VAL A 45 -17.34 7.19 -8.35
CA VAL A 45 -18.40 6.97 -7.36
C VAL A 45 -19.71 7.37 -8.05
N PRO A 46 -20.60 6.41 -8.38
CA PRO A 46 -21.96 6.76 -8.75
C PRO A 46 -22.55 7.60 -7.62
N ALA A 47 -23.20 8.71 -7.94
CA ALA A 47 -23.77 9.64 -6.94
C ALA A 47 -24.72 8.99 -5.91
N ALA A 48 -25.14 7.74 -6.16
CA ALA A 48 -25.93 6.90 -5.25
C ALA A 48 -25.15 6.36 -4.03
N GLN A 49 -23.81 6.31 -4.06
CA GLN A 49 -23.00 5.90 -2.90
C GLN A 49 -22.71 7.12 -2.00
N ARG A 50 -23.35 7.14 -0.82
CA ARG A 50 -23.22 8.23 0.18
C ARG A 50 -21.80 8.43 0.73
N ARG A 51 -20.87 7.49 0.52
CA ARG A 51 -19.45 7.61 0.88
C ARG A 51 -18.59 7.00 -0.22
N PRO A 52 -17.53 7.67 -0.68
CA PRO A 52 -16.57 7.07 -1.59
C PRO A 52 -15.90 5.85 -0.91
N PRO A 53 -15.53 4.83 -1.68
CA PRO A 53 -14.76 3.72 -1.14
C PRO A 53 -13.44 4.23 -0.54
N GLU A 54 -13.20 3.81 0.70
CA GLU A 54 -12.04 4.19 1.49
C GLU A 54 -10.85 3.32 1.10
N ARG A 55 -9.74 3.94 0.74
CA ARG A 55 -8.48 3.27 0.48
C ARG A 55 -7.53 3.56 1.62
N GLN A 56 -7.07 2.52 2.29
CA GLN A 56 -6.05 2.68 3.32
C GLN A 56 -4.69 2.79 2.65
N CYS A 57 -3.97 3.85 2.95
CA CYS A 57 -2.65 4.12 2.43
C CYS A 57 -1.62 4.00 3.56
N TRP A 58 -0.56 3.25 3.30
CA TRP A 58 0.49 2.96 4.26
C TRP A 58 1.84 3.33 3.69
N ARG A 59 2.54 4.27 4.32
CA ARG A 59 3.94 4.53 4.02
C ARG A 59 4.81 3.74 4.98
N VAL A 60 5.59 2.82 4.45
CA VAL A 60 6.39 1.86 5.21
C VAL A 60 7.86 1.94 4.85
N ARG A 61 8.72 1.67 5.81
CA ARG A 61 10.14 1.47 5.59
C ARG A 61 10.46 -0.01 5.60
N VAL A 62 11.18 -0.45 4.57
CA VAL A 62 11.70 -1.82 4.47
C VAL A 62 13.20 -1.79 4.75
N GLY A 63 13.69 -2.83 5.43
CA GLY A 63 15.10 -2.94 5.81
C GLY A 63 15.64 -4.35 5.61
N ALA A 64 16.23 -4.55 4.43
CA ALA A 64 17.18 -5.60 4.09
C ALA A 64 18.17 -5.04 3.06
N ARG A 65 19.44 -5.48 3.06
CA ARG A 65 20.54 -4.87 2.28
C ARG A 65 20.28 -4.78 0.76
N ALA A 66 19.39 -5.62 0.23
CA ALA A 66 19.00 -5.66 -1.18
C ALA A 66 17.62 -5.03 -1.49
N ALA A 67 16.91 -4.52 -0.47
CA ALA A 67 15.52 -4.08 -0.51
C ALA A 67 15.24 -2.98 0.52
N GLN A 68 16.19 -2.07 0.73
CA GLN A 68 16.03 -0.93 1.63
C GLN A 68 15.34 0.21 0.88
N GLY A 69 14.37 0.85 1.53
CA GLY A 69 13.66 1.97 0.93
C GLY A 69 12.37 2.31 1.66
N VAL A 70 11.69 3.36 1.19
CA VAL A 70 10.35 3.71 1.65
C VAL A 70 9.35 3.36 0.55
N TYR A 71 8.28 2.67 0.92
CA TYR A 71 7.27 2.15 0.03
C TYR A 71 5.90 2.66 0.45
N GLU A 72 5.03 2.93 -0.51
CA GLU A 72 3.64 3.26 -0.29
C GLU A 72 2.76 2.12 -0.77
N LEU A 73 2.05 1.50 0.17
CA LEU A 73 1.08 0.45 -0.08
C LEU A 73 -0.32 1.04 -0.01
N GLN A 74 -1.21 0.54 -0.85
CA GLN A 74 -2.61 0.89 -0.89
C GLN A 74 -3.44 -0.37 -0.72
N HIS A 75 -4.41 -0.34 0.19
CA HIS A 75 -5.40 -1.39 0.39
C HIS A 75 -6.77 -0.85 0.04
N ASP A 76 -7.38 -1.40 -1.01
CA ASP A 76 -8.77 -1.12 -1.36
C ASP A 76 -9.67 -1.99 -0.48
N VAL A 77 -10.38 -1.39 0.47
CA VAL A 77 -11.19 -2.14 1.45
C VAL A 77 -12.43 -2.77 0.83
N VAL A 78 -12.84 -2.34 -0.37
CA VAL A 78 -13.99 -2.92 -1.07
C VAL A 78 -13.60 -4.20 -1.78
N ASP A 79 -12.51 -4.15 -2.55
CA ASP A 79 -12.03 -5.28 -3.33
C ASP A 79 -11.08 -6.20 -2.52
N GLY A 80 -10.60 -5.75 -1.36
CA GLY A 80 -9.57 -6.44 -0.56
C GLY A 80 -8.19 -6.45 -1.22
N GLU A 81 -8.00 -5.64 -2.25
CA GLU A 81 -6.80 -5.68 -3.09
C GLU A 81 -5.71 -4.76 -2.56
N TRP A 82 -4.50 -5.28 -2.50
CA TRP A 82 -3.30 -4.51 -2.16
C TRP A 82 -2.50 -4.13 -3.40
N ARG A 83 -2.03 -2.88 -3.44
CA ARG A 83 -1.19 -2.35 -4.51
C ARG A 83 0.04 -1.63 -3.98
N LEU A 84 1.13 -1.73 -4.70
CA LEU A 84 2.29 -0.86 -4.53
C LEU A 84 2.04 0.43 -5.31
N ALA A 85 1.81 1.53 -4.59
CA ALA A 85 1.55 2.83 -5.18
C ALA A 85 2.84 3.54 -5.56
N ARG A 86 3.83 3.54 -4.66
CA ARG A 86 5.06 4.31 -4.84
C ARG A 86 6.27 3.70 -4.14
N VAL A 87 7.45 3.93 -4.70
CA VAL A 87 8.74 3.63 -4.08
C VAL A 87 9.57 4.91 -4.05
N TRP A 88 10.16 5.19 -2.90
CA TRP A 88 11.11 6.27 -2.68
C TRP A 88 12.50 5.64 -2.47
N GLU A 89 13.41 5.92 -3.40
CA GLU A 89 14.84 5.54 -3.33
C GLU A 89 15.59 6.37 -2.27
#